data_AF-A0AAN9EVL7-F1
#
_entry.id   AF-A0AAN9EVL7-F1
#
_cell.length_a   1.000
_cell.length_b   1.000
_cell.length_c   1.000
_cell.angle_alpha   90.00
_cell.angle_beta   90.00
_cell.angle_gamma   90.00
#
_symmetry.space_group_name_H-M   'P 1'
#
loop_
_entity.id
_entity.type
_entity.pdbx_description
1 polymer ?
#
loop_
_entity_poly.entity_id
_entity_poly.type
_entity_poly.pdbx_seq_one_letter_code
_entity_poly.pdbx_strand_id
1 'polypeptide(L)'
;MNNPRKVGGSSPRGEVGEIDTRAPFQSVKAAVSLFGEVAINRDRFSVKRRSSENVFEKETQLILAQKELNKLKKQVDNAEATKKKALADLENAKVTLQSLTIKLANVRESKQSAMEAAKAVRNKSKRFEKTLSIKAVGYEAWKRELEHARKEYARTITEIDSSKQELTKIRQDFDAAREAKLAAFQAAAEARRSVKLNSERISELSNEIANMKASIEQLKLASEESQEDHAQDTGEREVHDDYYKTAKEETQKRLESLKNEYDPELIQSLEAKLAETSAEIEALQEQVKKVHASKMGSMSLLTSELKESAKTLQDVAEERNSLGKLVFSLRTELKQLKKEQEEVKEKEQGAEALAANLTSELQGAMGLEMPEPCTLEDLEANIFYVQTAKIQKLESETEDARREAEEMRKKAQELKQEAEKSRATAEETKNKVELVLIEAKEAKAAELRALKEIKILSEVGRVSTTKFTGNITISNEEFESLRGKVKECEDLIEKKEAAVIEELQGIYARTNEANRKVEANLKAIEETKAATEVALWSAEMATSAKIAIENELRRCLQQEKMVVPNASFQILDHPDNSSTPISTI
;
A
#
# COMPACT_ATOMS: atom_id res chain seq x y z
N MET A 1 -53.92 15.35 -51.30
CA MET A 1 -54.25 16.11 -52.53
C MET A 1 -54.33 15.15 -53.72
N ASN A 2 -55.20 15.46 -54.68
CA ASN A 2 -55.15 15.09 -56.11
C ASN A 2 -54.90 13.62 -56.50
N ASN A 3 -55.99 12.85 -56.57
CA ASN A 3 -56.28 12.01 -57.75
C ASN A 3 -56.91 12.96 -58.82
N PRO A 4 -56.63 12.85 -60.13
CA PRO A 4 -57.32 11.90 -61.03
C PRO A 4 -56.36 11.32 -62.12
N ARG A 5 -56.73 10.43 -63.07
CA ARG A 5 -57.97 10.26 -63.84
C ARG A 5 -58.28 8.80 -64.18
N LYS A 6 -59.58 8.50 -64.19
CA LYS A 6 -60.20 7.33 -64.82
C LYS A 6 -60.90 7.80 -66.10
N VAL A 7 -60.73 7.10 -67.22
CA VAL A 7 -61.46 7.41 -68.47
C VAL A 7 -62.19 6.15 -68.91
N GLY A 8 -63.51 6.25 -69.06
CA GLY A 8 -64.33 5.23 -69.70
C GLY A 8 -64.70 5.68 -71.11
N GLY A 9 -64.73 4.74 -72.06
CA GLY A 9 -65.28 4.94 -73.40
C GLY A 9 -66.42 3.97 -73.62
N SER A 10 -67.63 4.50 -73.83
CA SER A 10 -68.85 3.71 -74.02
C SER A 10 -69.30 3.70 -75.48
N SER A 11 -69.57 2.53 -76.05
CA SER A 11 -70.84 2.20 -76.71
C SER A 11 -70.87 0.74 -77.19
N PRO A 12 -72.01 0.02 -77.08
CA PRO A 12 -72.23 -1.27 -77.71
C PRO A 12 -72.90 -1.15 -79.09
N ARG A 13 -73.23 -2.33 -79.66
CA ARG A 13 -73.93 -2.65 -80.93
C ARG A 13 -73.05 -2.81 -82.17
N GLY A 14 -73.22 -3.98 -82.78
CA GLY A 14 -72.60 -4.46 -84.03
C GLY A 14 -73.42 -5.64 -84.56
N GLU A 15 -74.73 -5.39 -84.70
CA GLU A 15 -75.78 -6.14 -85.41
C GLU A 15 -75.48 -7.61 -85.79
N VAL A 16 -76.04 -8.56 -85.03
CA VAL A 16 -76.05 -9.97 -85.43
C VAL A 16 -77.09 -10.16 -86.54
N GLY A 17 -76.63 -10.35 -87.77
CA GLY A 17 -77.47 -10.67 -88.91
C GLY A 17 -77.98 -12.11 -88.87
N GLU A 18 -78.98 -12.39 -88.04
CA GLU A 18 -79.71 -13.66 -88.06
C GLU A 18 -80.51 -13.76 -89.37
N ILE A 19 -80.06 -14.61 -90.31
CA ILE A 19 -80.85 -14.92 -91.51
C ILE A 19 -81.91 -15.94 -91.11
N ASP A 20 -83.14 -15.46 -90.95
CA ASP A 20 -84.31 -16.33 -90.79
C ASP A 20 -84.48 -17.23 -92.02
N THR A 21 -84.58 -18.53 -91.78
CA THR A 21 -84.74 -19.58 -92.80
C THR A 21 -86.10 -20.27 -92.70
N ARG A 22 -87.06 -19.70 -91.97
CA ARG A 22 -88.43 -20.24 -91.84
C ARG A 22 -89.36 -19.69 -92.92
N ALA A 23 -89.58 -20.52 -93.95
CA ALA A 23 -90.71 -20.36 -94.86
C ALA A 23 -92.05 -20.35 -94.09
N PRO A 24 -93.04 -19.61 -94.57
CA PRO A 24 -93.96 -20.18 -95.57
C PRO A 24 -93.74 -19.54 -96.98
N PHE A 25 -94.49 -19.78 -98.06
CA PHE A 25 -95.91 -20.16 -98.19
C PHE A 25 -96.19 -21.10 -99.39
N GLN A 26 -97.11 -22.04 -99.19
CA GLN A 26 -98.17 -22.51 -100.11
C GLN A 26 -97.88 -22.77 -101.62
N SER A 27 -97.84 -24.07 -101.96
CA SER A 27 -98.56 -24.73 -103.07
C SER A 27 -98.83 -23.97 -104.39
N VAL A 28 -98.02 -24.25 -105.42
CA VAL A 28 -98.29 -23.93 -106.84
C VAL A 28 -97.70 -25.08 -107.68
N LYS A 29 -98.38 -26.16 -108.10
CA LYS A 29 -99.76 -26.38 -108.59
C LYS A 29 -100.18 -25.54 -109.82
N ALA A 30 -99.30 -24.72 -110.38
CA ALA A 30 -99.52 -24.00 -111.65
C ALA A 30 -98.28 -23.93 -112.56
N ALA A 31 -97.29 -24.82 -112.38
CA ALA A 31 -96.21 -25.06 -113.34
C ALA A 31 -96.44 -26.32 -114.22
N VAL A 32 -97.60 -26.96 -114.07
CA VAL A 32 -98.03 -28.13 -114.88
C VAL A 32 -99.25 -27.73 -115.71
N SER A 33 -99.03 -26.80 -116.66
CA SER A 33 -99.94 -26.53 -117.80
C SER A 33 -99.25 -25.57 -118.79
N LEU A 34 -98.66 -26.12 -119.87
CA LEU A 34 -98.32 -25.31 -121.06
C LEU A 34 -98.10 -26.14 -122.34
N PHE A 35 -97.77 -27.44 -122.23
CA PHE A 35 -97.63 -28.33 -123.39
C PHE A 35 -98.49 -29.60 -123.23
N GLY A 36 -99.80 -29.37 -123.10
CA GLY A 36 -100.82 -30.39 -123.31
C GLY A 36 -101.18 -30.52 -124.79
N GLU A 37 -100.76 -31.63 -125.37
CA GLU A 37 -101.45 -32.40 -126.42
C GLU A 37 -102.79 -31.87 -126.95
N VAL A 38 -102.86 -31.59 -128.26
CA VAL A 38 -104.10 -31.68 -129.05
C VAL A 38 -103.78 -32.37 -130.38
N ALA A 39 -104.18 -33.63 -130.51
CA ALA A 39 -104.24 -34.34 -131.78
C ALA A 39 -105.69 -34.40 -132.27
N ILE A 40 -105.94 -34.10 -133.55
CA ILE A 40 -107.22 -34.38 -134.21
C ILE A 40 -106.95 -35.07 -135.55
N ASN A 41 -107.71 -36.12 -135.82
CA ASN A 41 -107.55 -37.07 -136.92
C ASN A 41 -108.82 -37.07 -137.79
N ARG A 42 -108.71 -37.05 -139.13
CA ARG A 42 -109.82 -37.41 -140.04
C ARG A 42 -109.41 -37.81 -141.47
N ASP A 43 -108.96 -39.04 -141.56
CA ASP A 43 -109.43 -40.11 -142.46
C ASP A 43 -110.47 -39.81 -143.58
N ARG A 44 -110.24 -40.42 -144.76
CA ARG A 44 -111.12 -40.79 -145.91
C ARG A 44 -112.17 -39.81 -146.46
N PHE A 45 -112.04 -39.51 -147.77
CA PHE A 45 -113.13 -39.67 -148.75
C PHE A 45 -112.59 -40.03 -150.16
N SER A 46 -113.34 -40.84 -150.91
CA SER A 46 -112.97 -41.29 -152.27
C SER A 46 -114.16 -41.25 -153.22
N VAL A 47 -114.12 -40.38 -154.25
CA VAL A 47 -115.19 -40.21 -155.25
C VAL A 47 -114.61 -40.10 -156.66
N LYS A 48 -115.38 -40.53 -157.67
CA LYS A 48 -115.01 -40.69 -159.08
C LYS A 48 -114.81 -39.36 -159.83
N ARG A 49 -114.06 -39.44 -160.94
CA ARG A 49 -114.23 -38.74 -162.25
C ARG A 49 -115.38 -37.68 -162.26
N ARG A 50 -115.17 -36.43 -162.69
CA ARG A 50 -114.58 -35.98 -163.98
C ARG A 50 -114.45 -34.44 -164.02
N SER A 51 -113.61 -33.93 -164.93
CA SER A 51 -113.64 -32.58 -165.58
C SER A 51 -113.67 -31.27 -164.74
N SER A 52 -112.53 -30.54 -164.81
CA SER A 52 -112.36 -29.06 -164.80
C SER A 52 -112.72 -28.24 -163.53
N GLU A 53 -112.25 -26.99 -163.51
CA GLU A 53 -112.41 -25.97 -162.46
C GLU A 53 -112.13 -26.39 -161.01
N ASN A 54 -110.84 -26.41 -160.62
CA ASN A 54 -110.49 -26.35 -159.19
C ASN A 54 -109.06 -25.82 -158.91
N VAL A 55 -108.85 -24.52 -159.17
CA VAL A 55 -107.57 -23.81 -158.90
C VAL A 55 -107.55 -23.18 -157.50
N PHE A 56 -108.62 -22.48 -157.13
CA PHE A 56 -108.70 -21.65 -155.90
C PHE A 56 -108.47 -22.42 -154.59
N GLU A 57 -108.90 -23.68 -154.49
CA GLU A 57 -108.67 -24.49 -153.27
C GLU A 57 -107.17 -24.78 -153.08
N LYS A 58 -106.45 -25.09 -154.16
CA LYS A 58 -105.01 -25.36 -154.14
C LYS A 58 -104.21 -24.10 -153.85
N GLU A 59 -104.64 -22.98 -154.43
CA GLU A 59 -104.07 -21.64 -154.16
C GLU A 59 -104.27 -21.24 -152.69
N THR A 60 -105.45 -21.48 -152.12
CA THR A 60 -105.73 -21.25 -150.69
C THR A 60 -104.84 -22.11 -149.79
N GLN A 61 -104.67 -23.40 -150.12
CA GLN A 61 -103.76 -24.29 -149.39
C GLN A 61 -102.30 -23.84 -149.51
N LEU A 62 -101.87 -23.36 -150.68
CA LEU A 62 -100.52 -22.82 -150.90
C LEU A 62 -100.29 -21.55 -150.06
N ILE A 63 -101.24 -20.63 -150.01
CA ILE A 63 -101.17 -19.42 -149.17
C ILE A 63 -101.10 -19.78 -147.67
N LEU A 64 -101.83 -20.80 -147.22
CA LEU A 64 -101.75 -21.29 -145.84
C LEU A 64 -100.39 -21.95 -145.55
N ALA A 65 -99.91 -22.84 -146.42
CA ALA A 65 -98.59 -23.46 -146.30
C ALA A 65 -97.46 -22.42 -146.31
N GLN A 66 -97.58 -21.35 -147.11
CA GLN A 66 -96.60 -20.27 -147.16
C GLN A 66 -96.66 -19.34 -145.93
N LYS A 67 -97.83 -19.19 -145.29
CA LYS A 67 -97.95 -18.55 -143.96
C LYS A 67 -97.30 -19.41 -142.87
N GLU A 68 -97.53 -20.72 -142.87
CA GLU A 68 -96.93 -21.67 -141.92
C GLU A 68 -95.39 -21.73 -142.10
N LEU A 69 -94.89 -21.77 -143.34
CA LEU A 69 -93.47 -21.70 -143.66
C LEU A 69 -92.82 -20.39 -143.15
N ASN A 70 -93.48 -19.24 -143.33
CA ASN A 70 -92.98 -17.97 -142.81
C ASN A 70 -93.00 -17.91 -141.27
N LYS A 71 -93.94 -18.58 -140.61
CA LYS A 71 -94.01 -18.72 -139.15
C LYS A 71 -92.91 -19.64 -138.62
N LEU A 72 -92.70 -20.80 -139.25
CA LEU A 72 -91.59 -21.72 -138.96
C LEU A 72 -90.24 -21.06 -139.19
N LYS A 73 -90.06 -20.30 -140.29
CA LYS A 73 -88.84 -19.54 -140.54
C LYS A 73 -88.56 -18.54 -139.43
N LYS A 74 -89.54 -17.73 -139.01
CA LYS A 74 -89.39 -16.83 -137.85
C LYS A 74 -89.06 -17.56 -136.55
N GLN A 75 -89.59 -18.78 -136.34
CA GLN A 75 -89.22 -19.61 -135.18
C GLN A 75 -87.77 -20.11 -135.26
N VAL A 76 -87.29 -20.50 -136.44
CA VAL A 76 -85.88 -20.87 -136.68
C VAL A 76 -84.95 -19.66 -136.49
N ASP A 77 -85.28 -18.51 -137.10
CA ASP A 77 -84.51 -17.25 -136.96
C ASP A 77 -84.38 -16.86 -135.47
N ASN A 78 -85.48 -16.93 -134.72
CA ASN A 78 -85.51 -16.69 -133.27
C ASN A 78 -84.70 -17.73 -132.47
N ALA A 79 -84.79 -19.01 -132.82
CA ALA A 79 -84.04 -20.09 -132.16
C ALA A 79 -82.53 -20.01 -132.46
N GLU A 80 -82.14 -19.55 -133.64
CA GLU A 80 -80.74 -19.29 -133.97
C GLU A 80 -80.22 -18.06 -133.22
N ALA A 81 -81.04 -17.01 -133.06
CA ALA A 81 -80.70 -15.84 -132.25
C ALA A 81 -80.52 -16.20 -130.76
N THR A 82 -81.42 -17.00 -130.16
CA THR A 82 -81.25 -17.46 -128.77
C THR A 82 -80.07 -18.41 -128.62
N LYS A 83 -79.80 -19.29 -129.59
CA LYS A 83 -78.59 -20.14 -129.63
C LYS A 83 -77.31 -19.31 -129.68
N LYS A 84 -77.24 -18.29 -130.55
CA LYS A 84 -76.10 -17.36 -130.65
C LYS A 84 -75.86 -16.63 -129.32
N LYS A 85 -76.94 -16.14 -128.69
CA LYS A 85 -76.85 -15.51 -127.36
C LYS A 85 -76.35 -16.50 -126.30
N ALA A 86 -76.92 -17.70 -126.22
CA ALA A 86 -76.52 -18.72 -125.24
C ALA A 86 -75.05 -19.16 -125.40
N LEU A 87 -74.53 -19.20 -126.63
CA LEU A 87 -73.11 -19.47 -126.87
C LEU A 87 -72.20 -18.31 -126.43
N ALA A 88 -72.61 -17.06 -126.64
CA ALA A 88 -71.88 -15.89 -126.13
C ALA A 88 -71.91 -15.82 -124.60
N ASP A 89 -73.07 -16.04 -123.98
CA ASP A 89 -73.24 -16.10 -122.52
C ASP A 89 -72.41 -17.24 -121.90
N LEU A 90 -72.32 -18.40 -122.57
CA LEU A 90 -71.45 -19.52 -122.17
C LEU A 90 -69.95 -19.17 -122.26
N GLU A 91 -69.50 -18.48 -123.31
CA GLU A 91 -68.09 -18.09 -123.43
C GLU A 91 -67.72 -17.03 -122.39
N ASN A 92 -68.60 -16.06 -122.14
CA ASN A 92 -68.48 -15.11 -121.03
C ASN A 92 -68.40 -15.83 -119.67
N ALA A 93 -69.18 -16.89 -119.47
CA ALA A 93 -69.12 -17.73 -118.26
C ALA A 93 -67.77 -18.47 -118.12
N LYS A 94 -67.17 -18.97 -119.21
CA LYS A 94 -65.82 -19.57 -119.17
C LYS A 94 -64.75 -18.54 -118.81
N VAL A 95 -64.77 -17.36 -119.44
CA VAL A 95 -63.80 -16.29 -119.20
C VAL A 95 -63.88 -15.78 -117.75
N THR A 96 -65.09 -15.63 -117.20
CA THR A 96 -65.27 -15.27 -115.78
C THR A 96 -64.82 -16.39 -114.84
N LEU A 97 -65.11 -17.66 -115.15
CA LEU A 97 -64.61 -18.81 -114.37
C LEU A 97 -63.07 -18.89 -114.36
N GLN A 98 -62.40 -18.67 -115.48
CA GLN A 98 -60.94 -18.60 -115.56
C GLN A 98 -60.40 -17.41 -114.75
N SER A 99 -60.98 -16.22 -114.89
CA SER A 99 -60.61 -15.03 -114.10
C SER A 99 -60.75 -15.27 -112.59
N LEU A 100 -61.83 -15.91 -112.15
CA LEU A 100 -62.06 -16.28 -110.75
C LEU A 100 -61.09 -17.36 -110.26
N THR A 101 -60.75 -18.33 -111.11
CA THR A 101 -59.76 -19.38 -110.79
C THR A 101 -58.37 -18.79 -110.56
N ILE A 102 -57.93 -17.86 -111.43
CA ILE A 102 -56.65 -17.14 -111.27
C ILE A 102 -56.68 -16.29 -110.00
N LYS A 103 -57.75 -15.52 -109.75
CA LYS A 103 -57.90 -14.73 -108.52
C LYS A 103 -57.84 -15.61 -107.26
N LEU A 104 -58.48 -16.78 -107.30
CA LEU A 104 -58.49 -17.74 -106.19
C LEU A 104 -57.11 -18.39 -105.96
N ALA A 105 -56.33 -18.65 -107.00
CA ALA A 105 -54.93 -19.07 -106.88
C ALA A 105 -54.09 -17.98 -106.20
N ASN A 106 -54.13 -16.74 -106.71
CA ASN A 106 -53.39 -15.61 -106.15
C ASN A 106 -53.74 -15.34 -104.67
N VAL A 107 -55.02 -15.48 -104.29
CA VAL A 107 -55.47 -15.36 -102.89
C VAL A 107 -54.97 -16.50 -102.01
N ARG A 108 -54.89 -17.74 -102.53
CA ARG A 108 -54.30 -18.89 -101.80
C ARG A 108 -52.80 -18.70 -101.58
N GLU A 109 -52.06 -18.26 -102.59
CA GLU A 109 -50.63 -17.96 -102.51
C GLU A 109 -50.34 -16.80 -101.55
N SER A 110 -51.10 -15.71 -101.66
CA SER A 110 -51.02 -14.57 -100.73
C SER A 110 -51.29 -14.99 -99.28
N LYS A 111 -52.33 -15.82 -99.05
CA LYS A 111 -52.62 -16.39 -97.72
C LYS A 111 -51.46 -17.26 -97.21
N GLN A 112 -50.89 -18.12 -98.05
CA GLN A 112 -49.78 -18.99 -97.67
C GLN A 112 -48.54 -18.16 -97.28
N SER A 113 -48.18 -17.17 -98.10
CA SER A 113 -47.08 -16.23 -97.83
C SER A 113 -47.29 -15.46 -96.52
N ALA A 114 -48.51 -14.97 -96.27
CA ALA A 114 -48.87 -14.31 -95.01
C ALA A 114 -48.77 -15.26 -93.80
N MET A 115 -49.17 -16.53 -93.94
CA MET A 115 -49.03 -17.55 -92.89
C MET A 115 -47.56 -17.92 -92.62
N GLU A 116 -46.71 -17.91 -93.64
CA GLU A 116 -45.27 -18.13 -93.50
C GLU A 116 -44.55 -16.94 -92.86
N ALA A 117 -44.91 -15.71 -93.25
CA ALA A 117 -44.46 -14.49 -92.58
C ALA A 117 -44.86 -14.47 -91.10
N ALA A 118 -46.12 -14.82 -90.78
CA ALA A 118 -46.59 -14.92 -89.40
C ALA A 118 -45.86 -16.01 -88.58
N LYS A 119 -45.58 -17.18 -89.17
CA LYS A 119 -44.72 -18.22 -88.56
C LYS A 119 -43.30 -17.69 -88.31
N ALA A 120 -42.70 -16.99 -89.27
CA ALA A 120 -41.36 -16.41 -89.13
C ALA A 120 -41.30 -15.35 -88.02
N VAL A 121 -42.29 -14.46 -87.92
CA VAL A 121 -42.41 -13.48 -86.83
C VAL A 121 -42.58 -14.17 -85.48
N ARG A 122 -43.47 -15.17 -85.38
CA ARG A 122 -43.66 -15.96 -84.13
C ARG A 122 -42.38 -16.67 -83.69
N ASN A 123 -41.60 -17.19 -84.64
CA ASN A 123 -40.33 -17.84 -84.36
C ASN A 123 -39.23 -16.84 -83.95
N LYS A 124 -39.20 -15.63 -84.53
CA LYS A 124 -38.33 -14.53 -84.06
C LYS A 124 -38.70 -14.11 -82.63
N SER A 125 -39.99 -13.93 -82.33
CA SER A 125 -40.48 -13.59 -80.99
C SER A 125 -40.01 -14.59 -79.94
N LYS A 126 -40.21 -15.90 -80.18
CA LYS A 126 -39.74 -16.97 -79.28
C LYS A 126 -38.22 -17.02 -79.09
N ARG A 127 -37.43 -16.52 -80.04
CA ARG A 127 -35.97 -16.39 -79.88
C ARG A 127 -35.63 -15.21 -78.96
N PHE A 128 -36.23 -14.05 -79.18
CA PHE A 128 -36.02 -12.87 -78.32
C PHE A 128 -36.47 -13.13 -76.87
N GLU A 129 -37.62 -13.78 -76.68
CA GLU A 129 -38.13 -14.21 -75.37
C GLU A 129 -37.12 -15.07 -74.59
N LYS A 130 -36.52 -16.07 -75.26
CA LYS A 130 -35.42 -16.88 -74.68
C LYS A 130 -34.18 -16.04 -74.37
N THR A 131 -33.77 -15.14 -75.26
CA THR A 131 -32.62 -14.25 -75.02
C THR A 131 -32.84 -13.30 -73.84
N LEU A 132 -34.06 -12.81 -73.64
CA LEU A 132 -34.43 -11.99 -72.48
C LEU A 132 -34.41 -12.80 -71.18
N SER A 133 -34.98 -14.01 -71.20
CA SER A 133 -34.95 -14.94 -70.05
C SER A 133 -33.50 -15.29 -69.64
N ILE A 134 -32.63 -15.63 -70.59
CA ILE A 134 -31.22 -15.92 -70.33
C ILE A 134 -30.50 -14.70 -69.73
N LYS A 135 -30.76 -13.48 -70.24
CA LYS A 135 -30.19 -12.24 -69.67
C LYS A 135 -30.69 -11.95 -68.26
N ALA A 136 -31.96 -12.22 -67.95
CA ALA A 136 -32.52 -12.06 -66.61
C ALA A 136 -31.86 -13.02 -65.61
N VAL A 137 -31.73 -14.30 -65.95
CA VAL A 137 -31.04 -15.31 -65.12
C VAL A 137 -29.57 -14.93 -64.88
N GLY A 138 -28.87 -14.43 -65.92
CA GLY A 138 -27.50 -13.94 -65.78
C GLY A 138 -27.38 -12.71 -64.86
N TYR A 139 -28.34 -11.77 -64.93
CA TYR A 139 -28.39 -10.61 -64.03
C TYR A 139 -28.67 -11.01 -62.59
N GLU A 140 -29.54 -12.00 -62.34
CA GLU A 140 -29.80 -12.52 -61.00
C GLU A 140 -28.62 -13.31 -60.41
N ALA A 141 -27.85 -14.01 -61.25
CA ALA A 141 -26.60 -14.65 -60.85
C ALA A 141 -25.56 -13.60 -60.43
N TRP A 142 -25.26 -12.64 -61.32
CA TRP A 142 -24.35 -11.53 -61.04
C TRP A 142 -24.76 -10.72 -59.79
N LYS A 143 -26.06 -10.47 -59.60
CA LYS A 143 -26.57 -9.78 -58.41
C LYS A 143 -26.34 -10.59 -57.13
N ARG A 144 -26.49 -11.92 -57.16
CA ARG A 144 -26.16 -12.79 -56.02
C ARG A 144 -24.66 -12.83 -55.73
N GLU A 145 -23.82 -12.87 -56.75
CA GLU A 145 -22.35 -12.81 -56.62
C GLU A 145 -21.88 -11.47 -56.04
N LEU A 146 -22.44 -10.35 -56.52
CA LEU A 146 -22.16 -9.01 -55.98
C LEU A 146 -22.59 -8.90 -54.51
N GLU A 147 -23.76 -9.42 -54.15
CA GLU A 147 -24.25 -9.37 -52.77
C GLU A 147 -23.51 -10.34 -51.83
N HIS A 148 -22.99 -11.46 -52.37
CA HIS A 148 -22.05 -12.33 -51.65
C HIS A 148 -20.73 -11.62 -51.40
N ALA A 149 -20.13 -11.00 -52.43
CA ALA A 149 -18.89 -10.24 -52.29
C ALA A 149 -19.04 -9.09 -51.27
N ARG A 150 -20.18 -8.38 -51.26
CA ARG A 150 -20.51 -7.37 -50.24
C ARG A 150 -20.54 -7.92 -48.83
N LYS A 151 -21.11 -9.12 -48.62
CA LYS A 151 -21.15 -9.78 -47.30
C LYS A 151 -19.75 -10.18 -46.84
N GLU A 152 -18.91 -10.68 -47.74
CA GLU A 152 -17.52 -11.01 -47.42
C GLU A 152 -16.66 -9.77 -47.15
N TYR A 153 -16.89 -8.66 -47.85
CA TYR A 153 -16.28 -7.37 -47.50
C TYR A 153 -16.78 -6.84 -46.14
N ALA A 154 -18.07 -6.96 -45.83
CA ALA A 154 -18.59 -6.57 -44.53
C ALA A 154 -17.99 -7.43 -43.39
N ARG A 155 -17.89 -8.75 -43.59
CA ARG A 155 -17.28 -9.70 -42.66
C ARG A 155 -15.81 -9.38 -42.41
N THR A 156 -15.02 -9.22 -43.47
CA THR A 156 -13.59 -8.87 -43.35
C THR A 156 -13.36 -7.49 -42.74
N ILE A 157 -14.25 -6.51 -42.94
CA ILE A 157 -14.21 -5.22 -42.23
C ILE A 157 -14.44 -5.43 -40.73
N THR A 158 -15.45 -6.22 -40.32
CA THR A 158 -15.70 -6.50 -38.90
C THR A 158 -14.55 -7.28 -38.24
N GLU A 159 -13.94 -8.23 -38.95
CA GLU A 159 -12.75 -8.97 -38.49
C GLU A 159 -11.56 -8.03 -38.30
N ILE A 160 -11.28 -7.15 -39.29
CA ILE A 160 -10.25 -6.11 -39.21
C ILE A 160 -10.50 -5.17 -38.01
N ASP A 161 -11.75 -4.78 -37.74
CA ASP A 161 -12.08 -3.89 -36.63
C ASP A 161 -11.96 -4.59 -35.25
N SER A 162 -12.27 -5.88 -35.14
CA SER A 162 -11.93 -6.66 -33.94
C SER A 162 -10.42 -6.74 -33.73
N SER A 163 -9.63 -7.04 -34.77
CA SER A 163 -8.17 -7.11 -34.63
C SER A 163 -7.51 -5.75 -34.35
N LYS A 164 -8.13 -4.62 -34.74
CA LYS A 164 -7.70 -3.27 -34.29
C LYS A 164 -7.95 -3.07 -32.80
N GLN A 165 -9.08 -3.55 -32.27
CA GLN A 165 -9.40 -3.47 -30.83
C GLN A 165 -8.43 -4.34 -30.02
N GLU A 166 -8.18 -5.58 -30.46
CA GLU A 166 -7.18 -6.48 -29.86
C GLU A 166 -5.78 -5.86 -29.88
N LEU A 167 -5.33 -5.31 -31.02
CA LEU A 167 -4.03 -4.61 -31.11
C LEU A 167 -3.96 -3.39 -30.18
N THR A 168 -5.07 -2.68 -29.98
CA THR A 168 -5.13 -1.54 -29.05
C THR A 168 -5.02 -2.00 -27.60
N LYS A 169 -5.70 -3.09 -27.24
CA LYS A 169 -5.59 -3.73 -25.92
C LYS A 169 -4.17 -4.24 -25.66
N ILE A 170 -3.57 -4.96 -26.61
CA ILE A 170 -2.19 -5.48 -26.49
C ILE A 170 -1.18 -4.35 -26.27
N ARG A 171 -1.40 -3.16 -26.86
CA ARG A 171 -0.56 -1.97 -26.58
C ARG A 171 -0.75 -1.45 -25.16
N GLN A 172 -1.98 -1.35 -24.68
CA GLN A 172 -2.28 -0.95 -23.30
C GLN A 172 -1.68 -1.94 -22.28
N ASP A 173 -1.85 -3.24 -22.52
CA ASP A 173 -1.28 -4.31 -21.70
C ASP A 173 0.27 -4.27 -21.71
N PHE A 174 0.89 -3.96 -22.86
CA PHE A 174 2.34 -3.79 -22.99
C PHE A 174 2.87 -2.56 -22.25
N ASP A 175 2.21 -1.40 -22.38
CA ASP A 175 2.61 -0.18 -21.68
C ASP A 175 2.41 -0.34 -20.16
N ALA A 176 1.34 -0.99 -19.71
CA ALA A 176 1.14 -1.34 -18.31
C ALA A 176 2.23 -2.28 -17.78
N ALA A 177 2.58 -3.33 -18.53
CA ALA A 177 3.66 -4.25 -18.17
C ALA A 177 5.04 -3.55 -18.16
N ARG A 178 5.25 -2.55 -19.03
CA ARG A 178 6.47 -1.72 -19.06
C ARG A 178 6.56 -0.84 -17.82
N GLU A 179 5.50 -0.14 -17.43
CA GLU A 179 5.52 0.70 -16.22
C GLU A 179 5.64 -0.16 -14.94
N ALA A 180 4.96 -1.32 -14.87
CA ALA A 180 5.14 -2.27 -13.78
C ALA A 180 6.60 -2.76 -13.66
N LYS A 181 7.28 -2.99 -14.79
CA LYS A 181 8.72 -3.34 -14.83
C LYS A 181 9.62 -2.19 -14.38
N LEU A 182 9.28 -0.94 -14.71
CA LEU A 182 10.03 0.23 -14.23
C LEU A 182 9.88 0.43 -12.71
N ALA A 183 8.65 0.31 -12.19
CA ALA A 183 8.37 0.35 -10.76
C ALA A 183 9.11 -0.78 -10.00
N ALA A 184 9.09 -2.00 -10.53
CA ALA A 184 9.83 -3.14 -9.95
C ALA A 184 11.35 -2.90 -9.91
N PHE A 185 11.93 -2.26 -10.92
CA PHE A 185 13.35 -1.87 -10.90
C PHE A 185 13.66 -0.76 -9.90
N GLN A 186 12.75 0.22 -9.71
CA GLN A 186 12.91 1.26 -8.70
C GLN A 186 12.88 0.67 -7.29
N ALA A 187 11.86 -0.14 -6.97
CA ALA A 187 11.75 -0.84 -5.69
C ALA A 187 12.94 -1.77 -5.41
N ALA A 188 13.43 -2.50 -6.41
CA ALA A 188 14.63 -3.33 -6.28
C ALA A 188 15.91 -2.50 -6.03
N ALA A 189 16.03 -1.32 -6.64
CA ALA A 189 17.14 -0.40 -6.38
C ALA A 189 17.08 0.21 -4.98
N GLU A 190 15.88 0.53 -4.49
CA GLU A 190 15.65 1.05 -3.12
C GLU A 190 15.92 -0.01 -2.06
N ALA A 191 15.41 -1.23 -2.23
CA ALA A 191 15.73 -2.36 -1.39
C ALA A 191 17.25 -2.61 -1.33
N ARG A 192 17.95 -2.53 -2.48
CA ARG A 192 19.42 -2.65 -2.53
C ARG A 192 20.14 -1.52 -1.79
N ARG A 193 19.64 -0.28 -1.84
CA ARG A 193 20.21 0.84 -1.05
C ARG A 193 19.99 0.61 0.45
N SER A 194 18.79 0.21 0.85
CA SER A 194 18.45 -0.13 2.24
C SER A 194 19.34 -1.25 2.80
N VAL A 195 19.48 -2.36 2.07
CA VAL A 195 20.39 -3.46 2.44
C VAL A 195 21.84 -2.98 2.57
N LYS A 196 22.32 -2.10 1.67
CA LYS A 196 23.67 -1.54 1.77
C LYS A 196 23.84 -0.71 3.04
N LEU A 197 22.96 0.25 3.30
CA LEU A 197 23.00 1.10 4.50
C LEU A 197 22.91 0.27 5.80
N ASN A 198 22.05 -0.75 5.81
CA ASN A 198 21.95 -1.68 6.95
C ASN A 198 23.23 -2.48 7.14
N SER A 199 23.88 -2.95 6.06
CA SER A 199 25.18 -3.65 6.16
C SER A 199 26.30 -2.74 6.67
N GLU A 200 26.28 -1.46 6.29
CA GLU A 200 27.22 -0.45 6.78
C GLU A 200 27.00 -0.18 8.28
N ARG A 201 25.75 0.02 8.73
CA ARG A 201 25.45 0.20 10.16
C ARG A 201 25.72 -1.07 11.00
N ILE A 202 25.54 -2.26 10.44
CA ILE A 202 25.94 -3.52 11.09
C ILE A 202 27.47 -3.59 11.26
N SER A 203 28.25 -3.13 10.27
CA SER A 203 29.71 -3.07 10.39
C SER A 203 30.16 -2.04 11.43
N GLU A 204 29.51 -0.87 11.50
CA GLU A 204 29.75 0.13 12.55
C GLU A 204 29.46 -0.43 13.94
N LEU A 205 28.26 -1.00 14.15
CA LEU A 205 27.88 -1.62 15.43
C LEU A 205 28.81 -2.78 15.82
N SER A 206 29.30 -3.55 14.85
CA SER A 206 30.27 -4.63 15.12
C SER A 206 31.61 -4.07 15.62
N ASN A 207 32.07 -2.94 15.08
CA ASN A 207 33.28 -2.25 15.53
C ASN A 207 33.06 -1.59 16.91
N GLU A 208 31.90 -0.96 17.14
CA GLU A 208 31.50 -0.42 18.45
C GLU A 208 31.53 -1.53 19.52
N ILE A 209 30.95 -2.69 19.24
CA ILE A 209 30.94 -3.87 20.13
C ILE A 209 32.36 -4.43 20.35
N ALA A 210 33.21 -4.49 19.31
CA ALA A 210 34.59 -4.94 19.45
C ALA A 210 35.41 -4.02 20.35
N ASN A 211 35.29 -2.70 20.16
CA ASN A 211 35.93 -1.70 21.00
C ASN A 211 35.44 -1.78 22.46
N MET A 212 34.13 -1.90 22.68
CA MET A 212 33.56 -2.06 24.03
C MET A 212 34.07 -3.33 24.72
N LYS A 213 34.23 -4.45 24.01
CA LYS A 213 34.82 -5.68 24.56
C LYS A 213 36.27 -5.46 24.98
N ALA A 214 37.09 -4.85 24.12
CA ALA A 214 38.48 -4.53 24.45
C ALA A 214 38.60 -3.61 25.67
N SER A 215 37.74 -2.60 25.80
CA SER A 215 37.70 -1.73 27.00
C SER A 215 37.21 -2.46 28.26
N ILE A 216 36.31 -3.44 28.14
CA ILE A 216 35.89 -4.30 29.26
C ILE A 216 37.03 -5.24 29.68
N GLU A 217 37.80 -5.78 28.74
CA GLU A 217 38.98 -6.61 29.01
C GLU A 217 40.09 -5.79 29.68
N GLN A 218 40.34 -4.56 29.22
CA GLN A 218 41.25 -3.61 29.88
C GLN A 218 40.79 -3.24 31.30
N LEU A 219 39.50 -2.97 31.52
CA LEU A 219 38.95 -2.70 32.85
C LEU A 219 39.03 -3.90 33.79
N LYS A 220 38.92 -5.13 33.28
CA LYS A 220 39.15 -6.33 34.09
C LYS A 220 40.60 -6.45 34.50
N LEU A 221 41.54 -6.33 33.57
CA LEU A 221 42.97 -6.40 33.87
C LEU A 221 43.37 -5.35 34.90
N ALA A 222 42.93 -4.10 34.75
CA ALA A 222 43.22 -3.04 35.73
C ALA A 222 42.52 -3.27 37.10
N SER A 223 41.39 -3.98 37.13
CA SER A 223 40.70 -4.36 38.37
C SER A 223 41.32 -5.59 39.04
N GLU A 224 41.94 -6.49 38.27
CA GLU A 224 42.69 -7.63 38.77
C GLU A 224 44.06 -7.15 39.32
N GLU A 225 44.77 -6.29 38.57
CA GLU A 225 45.99 -5.58 38.99
C GLU A 225 45.76 -4.77 40.28
N SER A 226 44.73 -3.91 40.33
CA SER A 226 44.39 -3.15 41.54
C SER A 226 43.93 -4.03 42.72
N GLN A 227 43.48 -5.26 42.48
CA GLN A 227 43.12 -6.21 43.55
C GLN A 227 44.35 -6.98 44.05
N GLU A 228 45.32 -7.26 43.18
CA GLU A 228 46.63 -7.84 43.54
C GLU A 228 47.48 -6.82 44.32
N ASP A 229 47.54 -5.57 43.87
CA ASP A 229 48.16 -4.44 44.60
C ASP A 229 47.56 -4.31 46.01
N HIS A 230 46.22 -4.28 46.12
CA HIS A 230 45.55 -4.21 47.43
C HIS A 230 45.83 -5.42 48.31
N ALA A 231 45.95 -6.63 47.74
CA ALA A 231 46.32 -7.82 48.50
C ALA A 231 47.75 -7.71 49.04
N GLN A 232 48.71 -7.24 48.23
CA GLN A 232 50.09 -6.98 48.67
C GLN A 232 50.13 -5.91 49.77
N ASP A 233 49.49 -4.76 49.57
CA ASP A 233 49.38 -3.67 50.56
C ASP A 233 48.86 -4.18 51.92
N THR A 234 47.82 -5.04 51.90
CA THR A 234 47.30 -5.64 53.14
C THR A 234 48.26 -6.63 53.78
N GLY A 235 48.97 -7.44 53.00
CA GLY A 235 49.97 -8.39 53.52
C GLY A 235 51.19 -7.69 54.12
N GLU A 236 51.72 -6.65 53.47
CA GLU A 236 52.80 -5.82 54.02
C GLU A 236 52.36 -5.12 55.31
N ARG A 237 51.11 -4.66 55.36
CA ARG A 237 50.53 -4.05 56.56
C ARG A 237 50.35 -5.05 57.71
N GLU A 238 49.86 -6.26 57.45
CA GLU A 238 49.76 -7.31 58.48
C GLU A 238 51.14 -7.66 59.06
N VAL A 239 52.17 -7.79 58.20
CA VAL A 239 53.56 -8.01 58.64
C VAL A 239 54.07 -6.86 59.50
N HIS A 240 53.76 -5.60 59.15
CA HIS A 240 54.10 -4.44 59.98
C HIS A 240 53.36 -4.43 61.33
N ASP A 241 52.05 -4.70 61.35
CA ASP A 241 51.25 -4.71 62.58
C ASP A 241 51.68 -5.86 63.53
N ASP A 242 52.00 -7.05 63.01
CA ASP A 242 52.55 -8.15 63.83
C ASP A 242 53.98 -7.86 64.32
N TYR A 243 54.82 -7.14 63.55
CA TYR A 243 56.11 -6.64 64.02
C TYR A 243 55.93 -5.64 65.19
N TYR A 244 55.06 -4.63 65.03
CA TYR A 244 54.79 -3.65 66.09
C TYR A 244 54.18 -4.28 67.34
N LYS A 245 53.28 -5.25 67.17
CA LYS A 245 52.71 -6.06 68.25
C LYS A 245 53.77 -6.88 68.98
N THR A 246 54.67 -7.55 68.25
CA THR A 246 55.79 -8.30 68.83
C THR A 246 56.74 -7.37 69.62
N ALA A 247 57.10 -6.21 69.06
CA ALA A 247 57.93 -5.21 69.73
C ALA A 247 57.24 -4.61 70.98
N LYS A 248 55.92 -4.40 70.94
CA LYS A 248 55.10 -3.98 72.09
C LYS A 248 55.09 -5.05 73.19
N GLU A 249 54.92 -6.31 72.84
CA GLU A 249 54.98 -7.41 73.82
C GLU A 249 56.38 -7.56 74.43
N GLU A 250 57.44 -7.40 73.64
CA GLU A 250 58.83 -7.45 74.14
C GLU A 250 59.14 -6.28 75.08
N THR A 251 58.74 -5.06 74.71
CA THR A 251 58.91 -3.87 75.57
C THR A 251 58.06 -3.94 76.83
N GLN A 252 56.84 -4.48 76.78
CA GLN A 252 56.05 -4.76 77.97
C GLN A 252 56.71 -5.82 78.87
N LYS A 253 57.26 -6.92 78.30
CA LYS A 253 58.02 -7.92 79.07
C LYS A 253 59.25 -7.29 79.74
N ARG A 254 59.99 -6.40 79.06
CA ARG A 254 61.10 -5.62 79.66
C ARG A 254 60.62 -4.71 80.79
N LEU A 255 59.49 -4.02 80.63
CA LEU A 255 58.91 -3.17 81.67
C LEU A 255 58.51 -3.98 82.91
N GLU A 256 57.89 -5.14 82.72
CA GLU A 256 57.49 -6.05 83.80
C GLU A 256 58.74 -6.62 84.53
N SER A 257 59.80 -6.96 83.79
CA SER A 257 61.09 -7.37 84.35
C SER A 257 61.73 -6.27 85.19
N LEU A 258 61.86 -5.06 84.65
CA LEU A 258 62.44 -3.90 85.35
C LEU A 258 61.62 -3.55 86.60
N LYS A 259 60.29 -3.62 86.53
CA LYS A 259 59.38 -3.42 87.66
C LYS A 259 59.61 -4.43 88.80
N ASN A 260 59.95 -5.67 88.47
CA ASN A 260 60.30 -6.72 89.43
C ASN A 260 61.76 -6.64 89.93
N GLU A 261 62.60 -5.79 89.32
CA GLU A 261 63.97 -5.51 89.74
C GLU A 261 64.06 -4.37 90.79
N TYR A 262 62.95 -3.65 91.03
CA TYR A 262 62.85 -2.71 92.16
C TYR A 262 62.76 -3.45 93.49
N ASP A 263 63.72 -3.19 94.37
CA ASP A 263 63.68 -3.60 95.78
C ASP A 263 62.83 -2.60 96.61
N PRO A 264 61.65 -3.01 97.12
CA PRO A 264 60.80 -2.13 97.92
C PRO A 264 61.33 -1.90 99.34
N GLU A 265 62.13 -2.82 99.89
CA GLU A 265 62.72 -2.67 101.23
C GLU A 265 63.81 -1.59 101.19
N LEU A 266 64.59 -1.53 100.10
CA LEU A 266 65.58 -0.47 99.88
C LEU A 266 64.93 0.92 99.86
N ILE A 267 63.80 1.09 99.15
CA ILE A 267 63.08 2.37 99.08
C ILE A 267 62.59 2.79 100.47
N GLN A 268 61.90 1.91 101.20
CA GLN A 268 61.44 2.21 102.57
C GLN A 268 62.61 2.52 103.51
N SER A 269 63.78 1.88 103.34
CA SER A 269 64.98 2.17 104.13
C SER A 269 65.56 3.57 103.83
N LEU A 270 65.36 4.11 102.63
CA LEU A 270 65.80 5.44 102.23
C LEU A 270 64.80 6.51 102.67
N GLU A 271 63.49 6.26 102.57
CA GLU A 271 62.45 7.13 103.13
C GLU A 271 62.58 7.26 104.66
N ALA A 272 62.86 6.14 105.36
CA ALA A 272 63.10 6.17 106.80
C ALA A 272 64.32 7.04 107.19
N LYS A 273 65.43 6.94 106.45
CA LYS A 273 66.62 7.78 106.65
C LYS A 273 66.38 9.25 106.31
N LEU A 274 65.53 9.53 105.32
CA LEU A 274 65.14 10.90 104.97
C LEU A 274 64.28 11.52 106.08
N ALA A 275 63.38 10.75 106.69
CA ALA A 275 62.60 11.19 107.84
C ALA A 275 63.48 11.42 109.09
N GLU A 276 64.41 10.49 109.38
CA GLU A 276 65.37 10.58 110.49
C GLU A 276 66.23 11.85 110.38
N THR A 277 66.87 12.07 109.22
CA THR A 277 67.70 13.26 108.97
C THR A 277 66.89 14.56 108.96
N SER A 278 65.63 14.54 108.52
CA SER A 278 64.75 15.72 108.60
C SER A 278 64.42 16.11 110.04
N ALA A 279 64.15 15.13 110.92
CA ALA A 279 63.90 15.37 112.34
C ALA A 279 65.15 15.90 113.07
N GLU A 280 66.35 15.43 112.71
CA GLU A 280 67.61 15.93 113.27
C GLU A 280 67.89 17.39 112.88
N ILE A 281 67.58 17.77 111.63
CA ILE A 281 67.63 19.17 111.16
C ILE A 281 66.67 20.06 111.97
N GLU A 282 65.44 19.60 112.22
CA GLU A 282 64.44 20.36 112.99
C GLU A 282 64.88 20.57 114.45
N ALA A 283 65.44 19.53 115.09
CA ALA A 283 66.02 19.62 116.42
C ALA A 283 67.22 20.60 116.51
N LEU A 284 68.07 20.67 115.47
CA LEU A 284 69.16 21.65 115.39
C LEU A 284 68.64 23.09 115.24
N GLN A 285 67.60 23.32 114.44
CA GLN A 285 66.96 24.64 114.33
C GLN A 285 66.41 25.11 115.68
N GLU A 286 65.80 24.21 116.46
CA GLU A 286 65.24 24.53 117.78
C GLU A 286 66.34 24.95 118.78
N GLN A 287 67.51 24.31 118.74
CA GLN A 287 68.68 24.74 119.53
C GLN A 287 69.17 26.14 119.11
N VAL A 288 69.23 26.44 117.81
CA VAL A 288 69.65 27.76 117.31
C VAL A 288 68.71 28.87 117.79
N LYS A 289 67.39 28.67 117.74
CA LYS A 289 66.40 29.62 118.30
C LYS A 289 66.67 29.90 119.78
N LYS A 290 66.92 28.84 120.56
CA LYS A 290 67.16 28.92 122.02
C LYS A 290 68.45 29.66 122.38
N VAL A 291 69.53 29.44 121.63
CA VAL A 291 70.80 30.18 121.80
C VAL A 291 70.64 31.66 121.40
N HIS A 292 69.92 31.94 120.31
CA HIS A 292 69.67 33.31 119.86
C HIS A 292 68.90 34.14 120.90
N ALA A 293 67.84 33.57 121.50
CA ALA A 293 67.06 34.22 122.55
C ALA A 293 67.91 34.60 123.78
N SER A 294 68.77 33.68 124.24
CA SER A 294 69.69 33.92 125.36
C SER A 294 70.66 35.08 125.09
N LYS A 295 71.26 35.11 123.88
CA LYS A 295 72.21 36.15 123.46
C LYS A 295 71.57 37.54 123.43
N MET A 296 70.34 37.64 122.92
CA MET A 296 69.60 38.93 122.88
C MET A 296 69.29 39.47 124.28
N GLY A 297 68.97 38.60 125.24
CA GLY A 297 68.77 39.00 126.64
C GLY A 297 70.01 39.64 127.27
N SER A 298 71.19 39.04 127.04
CA SER A 298 72.47 39.60 127.53
C SER A 298 72.83 40.94 126.87
N MET A 299 72.56 41.09 125.57
CA MET A 299 72.82 42.34 124.83
C MET A 299 71.91 43.50 125.27
N SER A 300 70.69 43.19 125.76
CA SER A 300 69.79 44.16 126.39
C SER A 300 70.40 44.78 127.67
N LEU A 301 70.98 43.96 128.54
CA LEU A 301 71.61 44.43 129.79
C LEU A 301 72.83 45.34 129.53
N LEU A 302 73.71 44.94 128.60
CA LEU A 302 74.88 45.73 128.20
C LEU A 302 74.51 47.08 127.57
N THR A 303 73.38 47.16 126.85
CA THR A 303 72.91 48.42 126.27
C THR A 303 72.25 49.36 127.29
N SER A 304 71.72 48.84 128.42
CA SER A 304 71.34 49.68 129.57
C SER A 304 72.55 50.28 130.30
N GLU A 305 73.57 49.49 130.66
CA GLU A 305 74.78 50.00 131.35
C GLU A 305 75.53 51.04 130.50
N LEU A 306 75.67 50.79 129.19
CA LEU A 306 76.30 51.73 128.26
C LEU A 306 75.57 53.08 128.21
N LYS A 307 74.23 53.08 128.31
CA LYS A 307 73.40 54.29 128.28
C LYS A 307 73.50 55.10 129.57
N GLU A 308 73.73 54.44 130.70
CA GLU A 308 73.99 55.09 131.99
C GLU A 308 75.41 55.69 132.03
N SER A 309 76.41 54.94 131.57
CA SER A 309 77.80 55.41 131.43
C SER A 309 77.95 56.59 130.45
N ALA A 310 77.20 56.58 129.34
CA ALA A 310 77.16 57.71 128.40
C ALA A 310 76.59 58.99 129.02
N LYS A 311 75.69 58.88 130.01
CA LYS A 311 75.06 60.02 130.66
C LYS A 311 76.01 60.73 131.64
N THR A 312 76.74 59.99 132.48
CA THR A 312 77.71 60.59 133.40
C THR A 312 78.88 61.28 132.67
N LEU A 313 79.20 60.81 131.45
CA LEU A 313 80.20 61.43 130.58
C LEU A 313 79.73 62.76 129.95
N GLN A 314 78.41 62.92 129.72
CA GLN A 314 77.80 64.18 129.28
C GLN A 314 77.90 65.26 130.37
N ASP A 315 77.53 64.92 131.62
CA ASP A 315 77.52 65.86 132.74
C ASP A 315 78.92 66.47 132.98
N VAL A 316 79.98 65.64 132.95
CA VAL A 316 81.39 66.07 133.09
C VAL A 316 81.86 66.96 131.91
N ALA A 317 81.31 66.78 130.71
CA ALA A 317 81.61 67.64 129.56
C ALA A 317 81.00 69.05 129.71
N GLU A 318 79.87 69.17 130.40
CA GLU A 318 79.19 70.44 130.66
C GLU A 318 79.90 71.23 131.79
N GLU A 319 80.36 70.56 132.86
CA GLU A 319 81.23 71.18 133.87
C GLU A 319 82.51 71.75 133.26
N ARG A 320 83.20 70.99 132.39
CA ARG A 320 84.38 71.47 131.65
C ARG A 320 84.09 72.75 130.85
N ASN A 321 82.91 72.85 130.25
CA ASN A 321 82.50 74.01 129.45
C ASN A 321 82.22 75.25 130.31
N SER A 322 81.72 75.09 131.54
CA SER A 322 81.53 76.21 132.48
C SER A 322 82.86 76.79 132.97
N LEU A 323 83.81 75.93 133.36
CA LEU A 323 85.19 76.32 133.72
C LEU A 323 85.92 77.01 132.56
N GLY A 324 85.75 76.53 131.32
CA GLY A 324 86.34 77.14 130.13
C GLY A 324 85.90 78.60 129.91
N LYS A 325 84.63 78.92 130.17
CA LYS A 325 84.08 80.29 130.04
C LYS A 325 84.71 81.25 131.06
N LEU A 326 84.84 80.82 132.32
CA LEU A 326 85.43 81.63 133.39
C LEU A 326 86.91 81.97 133.13
N VAL A 327 87.67 81.01 132.59
CA VAL A 327 89.09 81.20 132.22
C VAL A 327 89.24 82.14 131.00
N PHE A 328 88.25 82.21 130.10
CA PHE A 328 88.29 83.12 128.95
C PHE A 328 88.07 84.59 129.37
N SER A 329 87.14 84.86 130.28
CA SER A 329 86.87 86.22 130.82
C SER A 329 88.10 86.83 131.49
N LEU A 330 88.74 86.12 132.43
CA LEU A 330 89.95 86.61 133.12
C LEU A 330 91.14 86.84 132.16
N ARG A 331 91.14 86.18 130.99
CA ARG A 331 92.19 86.31 129.97
C ARG A 331 91.92 87.42 128.95
N THR A 332 90.71 88.01 128.96
CA THR A 332 90.36 89.16 128.11
C THR A 332 90.53 90.49 128.85
N GLU A 333 90.14 90.58 130.13
CA GLU A 333 90.39 91.79 130.95
C GLU A 333 91.89 92.13 131.06
N LEU A 334 92.75 91.12 131.25
CA LEU A 334 94.21 91.27 131.26
C LEU A 334 94.82 91.70 129.91
N LYS A 335 94.05 91.67 128.82
CA LYS A 335 94.44 92.28 127.53
C LYS A 335 93.86 93.69 127.38
N GLN A 336 92.64 93.93 127.86
CA GLN A 336 91.96 95.22 127.74
C GLN A 336 92.75 96.35 128.41
N LEU A 337 93.18 96.15 129.67
CA LEU A 337 94.00 97.12 130.42
C LEU A 337 95.40 97.39 129.79
N LYS A 338 95.87 96.54 128.87
CA LYS A 338 97.10 96.80 128.09
C LYS A 338 96.84 97.49 126.74
N LYS A 339 95.61 97.50 126.24
CA LYS A 339 95.24 98.13 124.96
C LYS A 339 94.86 99.61 125.16
N GLU A 340 94.16 99.90 126.25
CA GLU A 340 93.81 101.27 126.67
C GLU A 340 95.03 102.14 127.04
N GLN A 341 96.22 101.53 127.21
CA GLN A 341 97.48 102.24 127.42
C GLN A 341 98.13 102.77 126.12
N GLU A 342 97.72 102.30 124.94
CA GLU A 342 98.22 102.79 123.64
C GLU A 342 97.15 103.47 122.78
N GLU A 343 95.87 103.06 122.83
CA GLU A 343 94.82 103.62 121.95
C GLU A 343 94.17 104.94 122.45
N VAL A 344 94.81 105.64 123.39
CA VAL A 344 94.63 107.10 123.54
C VAL A 344 95.45 107.87 122.48
N LYS A 345 96.43 107.22 121.84
CA LYS A 345 97.39 107.83 120.90
C LYS A 345 96.79 108.07 119.51
N GLU A 346 95.91 107.18 119.01
CA GLU A 346 95.34 107.22 117.66
C GLU A 346 93.84 106.85 117.67
N LYS A 347 92.99 107.66 117.04
CA LYS A 347 91.54 107.43 116.83
C LYS A 347 91.26 107.11 115.35
N GLU A 348 89.99 106.73 115.02
CA GLU A 348 89.28 106.91 113.71
C GLU A 348 88.84 105.63 112.89
N GLN A 349 87.58 105.13 113.09
CA GLN A 349 86.74 104.16 112.25
C GLN A 349 87.01 102.60 112.32
N GLY A 350 86.13 101.62 111.95
CA GLY A 350 84.66 101.51 111.63
C GLY A 350 84.14 100.15 111.00
N ALA A 351 82.84 99.78 111.17
CA ALA A 351 81.96 98.77 110.44
C ALA A 351 82.22 97.20 110.46
N GLU A 352 81.37 96.25 109.96
CA GLU A 352 79.90 95.90 110.08
C GLU A 352 79.52 94.48 109.46
N ALA A 353 78.21 94.10 109.29
CA ALA A 353 77.56 92.99 108.45
C ALA A 353 76.92 91.69 109.10
N LEU A 354 76.01 90.95 108.37
CA LEU A 354 75.12 89.82 108.87
C LEU A 354 74.37 88.95 107.77
N ALA A 355 73.81 87.73 108.09
CA ALA A 355 72.58 87.00 107.54
C ALA A 355 72.65 85.44 107.19
N ALA A 356 71.51 84.66 107.08
CA ALA A 356 71.40 83.15 106.96
C ALA A 356 70.02 82.44 106.54
N ASN A 357 69.94 81.06 106.44
CA ASN A 357 68.79 80.03 106.56
C ASN A 357 67.87 79.54 105.35
N LEU A 358 67.10 78.38 105.24
CA LEU A 358 67.04 76.93 105.74
C LEU A 358 65.90 75.96 105.11
N THR A 359 66.00 74.59 105.25
CA THR A 359 65.01 73.38 105.16
C THR A 359 64.18 73.00 103.86
N SER A 360 63.42 71.87 103.57
CA SER A 360 62.97 70.50 104.11
C SER A 360 62.47 69.52 102.92
N GLU A 361 61.76 68.33 102.89
CA GLU A 361 60.97 67.38 103.79
C GLU A 361 60.82 65.81 103.37
N LEU A 362 59.63 65.20 103.03
CA LEU A 362 59.21 63.71 103.08
C LEU A 362 58.21 63.20 101.93
N GLN A 363 57.58 61.98 101.70
CA GLN A 363 57.55 60.47 101.95
C GLN A 363 56.29 59.81 101.17
N GLY A 364 55.86 58.52 100.91
CA GLY A 364 56.16 57.01 100.98
C GLY A 364 54.85 56.11 101.23
N ALA A 365 54.54 54.80 100.93
CA ALA A 365 54.99 53.60 100.12
C ALA A 365 53.98 52.33 100.15
N MET A 366 54.23 51.15 99.44
CA MET A 366 53.58 49.75 99.44
C MET A 366 52.25 49.45 98.61
N GLY A 367 51.67 48.25 98.27
CA GLY A 367 51.82 46.71 98.35
C GLY A 367 50.51 45.97 97.75
N LEU A 368 50.18 44.64 97.60
CA LEU A 368 50.75 43.23 97.60
C LEU A 368 49.74 42.06 97.12
N GLU A 369 50.18 40.79 96.85
CA GLU A 369 49.53 39.39 96.68
C GLU A 369 48.56 38.92 95.50
N MET A 370 48.22 37.60 95.39
CA MET A 370 47.64 36.77 94.24
C MET A 370 46.87 35.46 94.74
N PRO A 371 46.45 34.32 94.03
CA PRO A 371 46.39 33.84 92.60
C PRO A 371 45.15 32.94 92.08
N GLU A 372 45.18 32.47 90.80
CA GLU A 372 44.59 31.24 90.09
C GLU A 372 43.02 30.94 89.92
N PRO A 373 42.48 29.89 89.19
CA PRO A 373 41.78 30.06 87.87
C PRO A 373 40.34 29.46 87.65
N CYS A 374 39.91 29.35 86.35
CA CYS A 374 38.69 28.75 85.72
C CYS A 374 37.50 29.72 85.46
N THR A 375 36.46 29.47 84.60
CA THR A 375 35.91 28.26 83.91
C THR A 375 35.64 28.46 82.38
N LEU A 376 34.66 27.74 81.76
CA LEU A 376 34.22 27.74 80.34
C LEU A 376 32.71 27.42 80.26
N GLU A 377 31.85 28.25 79.63
CA GLU A 377 30.42 27.86 79.42
C GLU A 377 29.59 28.60 78.33
N ASP A 378 30.00 29.77 77.81
CA ASP A 378 29.09 30.65 77.00
C ASP A 378 29.14 30.52 75.44
N LEU A 379 29.84 29.54 74.86
CA LEU A 379 30.08 29.50 73.40
C LEU A 379 29.30 28.42 72.61
N GLU A 380 28.92 27.30 73.21
CA GLU A 380 28.46 26.11 72.46
C GLU A 380 27.00 26.19 72.00
N ALA A 381 26.11 26.85 72.77
CA ALA A 381 24.67 26.83 72.53
C ALA A 381 24.23 27.40 71.17
N ASN A 382 24.95 28.39 70.64
CA ASN A 382 24.59 29.07 69.39
C ASN A 382 25.05 28.30 68.13
N ILE A 383 26.13 27.51 68.24
CA ILE A 383 26.67 26.73 67.12
C ILE A 383 25.75 25.54 66.81
N PHE A 384 25.25 24.85 67.84
CA PHE A 384 24.45 23.65 67.70
C PHE A 384 23.14 23.88 66.94
N TYR A 385 22.37 24.93 67.29
CA TYR A 385 21.07 25.21 66.67
C TYR A 385 21.17 25.50 65.16
N VAL A 386 22.18 26.28 64.76
CA VAL A 386 22.42 26.64 63.35
C VAL A 386 22.89 25.44 62.52
N GLN A 387 23.66 24.52 63.11
CA GLN A 387 24.08 23.28 62.44
C GLN A 387 22.90 22.31 62.27
N THR A 388 22.13 22.02 63.32
CA THR A 388 21.00 21.07 63.27
C THR A 388 19.94 21.48 62.23
N ALA A 389 19.57 22.76 62.18
CA ALA A 389 18.61 23.26 61.19
C ALA A 389 19.11 23.15 59.73
N LYS A 390 20.44 23.21 59.52
CA LYS A 390 21.05 23.09 58.20
C LYS A 390 21.22 21.62 57.77
N ILE A 391 21.46 20.72 58.73
CA ILE A 391 21.50 19.26 58.51
C ILE A 391 20.11 18.76 58.10
N GLN A 392 19.06 19.05 58.88
CA GLN A 392 17.68 18.62 58.58
C GLN A 392 17.18 19.10 57.21
N LYS A 393 17.60 20.30 56.78
CA LYS A 393 17.30 20.77 55.44
C LYS A 393 17.99 19.92 54.36
N LEU A 394 19.29 19.66 54.49
CA LEU A 394 20.05 18.83 53.54
C LEU A 394 19.53 17.39 53.50
N GLU A 395 19.12 16.82 54.63
CA GLU A 395 18.44 15.52 54.71
C GLU A 395 17.13 15.50 53.91
N SER A 396 16.29 16.54 54.01
CA SER A 396 15.07 16.65 53.18
C SER A 396 15.35 16.80 51.68
N GLU A 397 16.33 17.64 51.30
CA GLU A 397 16.69 17.85 49.90
C GLU A 397 17.35 16.61 49.27
N THR A 398 18.08 15.79 50.05
CA THR A 398 18.63 14.51 49.57
C THR A 398 17.60 13.38 49.52
N GLU A 399 16.64 13.34 50.45
CA GLU A 399 15.59 12.31 50.46
C GLU A 399 14.57 12.51 49.33
N ASP A 400 14.24 13.76 48.97
CA ASP A 400 13.42 14.05 47.79
C ASP A 400 14.17 13.73 46.48
N ALA A 401 15.45 14.08 46.38
CA ALA A 401 16.29 13.71 45.22
C ALA A 401 16.43 12.18 45.07
N ARG A 402 16.52 11.43 46.18
CA ARG A 402 16.50 9.96 46.17
C ARG A 402 15.18 9.42 45.62
N ARG A 403 14.05 10.03 45.99
CA ARG A 403 12.71 9.62 45.52
C ARG A 403 12.53 9.86 44.02
N GLU A 404 13.00 10.99 43.49
CA GLU A 404 13.03 11.24 42.04
C GLU A 404 13.94 10.22 41.31
N ALA A 405 15.11 9.91 41.85
CA ALA A 405 16.02 8.92 41.27
C ALA A 405 15.40 7.50 41.24
N GLU A 406 14.64 7.10 42.26
CA GLU A 406 13.92 5.83 42.30
C GLU A 406 12.74 5.79 41.31
N GLU A 407 11.99 6.88 41.12
CA GLU A 407 10.98 7.03 40.07
C GLU A 407 11.59 6.95 38.66
N MET A 408 12.67 7.70 38.41
CA MET A 408 13.41 7.68 37.15
C MET A 408 13.94 6.28 36.83
N ARG A 409 14.43 5.56 37.84
CA ARG A 409 14.87 4.16 37.71
C ARG A 409 13.71 3.21 37.35
N LYS A 410 12.52 3.36 37.94
CA LYS A 410 11.33 2.57 37.53
C LYS A 410 10.97 2.82 36.07
N LYS A 411 10.83 4.08 35.67
CA LYS A 411 10.50 4.49 34.30
C LYS A 411 11.53 3.97 33.28
N ALA A 412 12.81 4.03 33.61
CA ALA A 412 13.88 3.45 32.78
C ALA A 412 13.80 1.93 32.67
N GLN A 413 13.42 1.23 33.75
CA GLN A 413 13.28 -0.23 33.77
C GLN A 413 12.04 -0.70 32.99
N GLU A 414 10.94 0.04 33.03
CA GLU A 414 9.73 -0.18 32.21
C GLU A 414 10.03 0.02 30.71
N LEU A 415 10.68 1.14 30.35
CA LEU A 415 11.13 1.41 28.97
C LEU A 415 12.10 0.33 28.46
N LYS A 416 13.00 -0.18 29.31
CA LYS A 416 13.87 -1.31 28.96
C LYS A 416 13.09 -2.57 28.64
N GLN A 417 12.09 -2.94 29.47
CA GLN A 417 11.28 -4.13 29.22
C GLN A 417 10.47 -4.03 27.94
N GLU A 418 9.93 -2.84 27.61
CA GLU A 418 9.18 -2.65 26.37
C GLU A 418 10.11 -2.69 25.14
N ALA A 419 11.31 -2.10 25.23
CA ALA A 419 12.34 -2.24 24.21
C ALA A 419 12.83 -3.69 24.03
N GLU A 420 12.79 -4.52 25.07
CA GLU A 420 13.13 -5.95 25.01
C GLU A 420 12.01 -6.78 24.35
N LYS A 421 10.73 -6.51 24.63
CA LYS A 421 9.59 -7.10 23.89
C LYS A 421 9.63 -6.75 22.41
N SER A 422 9.83 -5.47 22.10
CA SER A 422 9.92 -4.96 20.72
C SER A 422 11.05 -5.66 19.95
N ARG A 423 12.23 -5.80 20.58
CA ARG A 423 13.38 -6.53 20.02
C ARG A 423 13.05 -8.00 19.74
N ALA A 424 12.34 -8.69 20.64
CA ALA A 424 11.95 -10.08 20.44
C ALA A 424 11.04 -10.26 19.21
N THR A 425 10.05 -9.38 19.03
CA THR A 425 9.18 -9.43 17.83
C THR A 425 9.93 -9.07 16.54
N ALA A 426 10.89 -8.13 16.61
CA ALA A 426 11.75 -7.80 15.47
C ALA A 426 12.61 -9.01 15.05
N GLU A 427 13.24 -9.70 16.01
CA GLU A 427 14.06 -10.90 15.74
C GLU A 427 13.21 -12.04 15.12
N GLU A 428 11.97 -12.23 15.59
CA GLU A 428 11.04 -13.21 15.01
C GLU A 428 10.68 -12.88 13.54
N THR A 429 10.38 -11.61 13.24
CA THR A 429 10.08 -11.19 11.86
C THR A 429 11.29 -11.28 10.94
N LYS A 430 12.49 -10.95 11.42
CA LYS A 430 13.77 -11.13 10.72
C LYS A 430 13.97 -12.60 10.31
N ASN A 431 13.80 -13.54 11.24
CA ASN A 431 13.95 -14.97 10.98
C ASN A 431 12.95 -15.48 9.92
N LYS A 432 11.70 -14.97 9.94
CA LYS A 432 10.68 -15.28 8.91
C LYS A 432 11.06 -14.73 7.53
N VAL A 433 11.62 -13.52 7.45
CA VAL A 433 12.09 -12.93 6.19
C VAL A 433 13.30 -13.68 5.64
N GLU A 434 14.21 -14.15 6.50
CA GLU A 434 15.38 -14.92 6.08
C GLU A 434 15.01 -16.30 5.49
N LEU A 435 13.99 -16.97 6.05
CA LEU A 435 13.42 -18.21 5.48
C LEU A 435 12.88 -17.99 4.06
N VAL A 436 12.03 -16.98 3.87
CA VAL A 436 11.46 -16.62 2.55
C VAL A 436 12.56 -16.22 1.55
N LEU A 437 13.66 -15.61 2.01
CA LEU A 437 14.81 -15.28 1.18
C LEU A 437 15.57 -16.53 0.68
N ILE A 438 15.53 -17.65 1.41
CA ILE A 438 16.11 -18.93 0.98
C ILE A 438 15.20 -19.56 -0.08
N GLU A 439 13.91 -19.69 0.19
CA GLU A 439 12.91 -20.24 -0.74
C GLU A 439 12.92 -19.50 -2.10
N ALA A 440 12.99 -18.16 -2.06
CA ALA A 440 13.07 -17.33 -3.27
C ALA A 440 14.36 -17.56 -4.10
N LYS A 441 15.48 -17.91 -3.46
CA LYS A 441 16.73 -18.28 -4.17
C LYS A 441 16.59 -19.65 -4.84
N GLU A 442 15.94 -20.61 -4.18
CA GLU A 442 15.73 -21.95 -4.74
C GLU A 442 14.75 -21.93 -5.93
N ALA A 443 13.66 -21.18 -5.83
CA ALA A 443 12.72 -20.97 -6.93
C ALA A 443 13.41 -20.37 -8.17
N LYS A 444 14.27 -19.35 -7.97
CA LYS A 444 15.07 -18.75 -9.04
C LYS A 444 16.14 -19.69 -9.61
N ALA A 445 16.68 -20.60 -8.79
CA ALA A 445 17.57 -21.65 -9.28
C ALA A 445 16.83 -22.70 -10.12
N ALA A 446 15.54 -22.94 -9.88
CA ALA A 446 14.70 -23.81 -10.72
C ALA A 446 14.34 -23.14 -12.06
N GLU A 447 13.96 -21.85 -12.06
CA GLU A 447 13.71 -21.04 -13.26
C GLU A 447 14.90 -21.12 -14.25
N LEU A 448 16.12 -20.93 -13.75
CA LEU A 448 17.35 -20.98 -14.54
C LEU A 448 17.71 -22.37 -15.09
N ARG A 449 17.11 -23.46 -14.57
CA ARG A 449 17.21 -24.80 -15.17
C ARG A 449 16.24 -24.92 -16.34
N ALA A 450 14.96 -24.58 -16.12
CA ALA A 450 13.93 -24.64 -17.16
C ALA A 450 14.29 -23.81 -18.41
N LEU A 451 14.87 -22.62 -18.23
CA LEU A 451 15.33 -21.78 -19.34
C LEU A 451 16.49 -22.40 -20.15
N LYS A 452 17.33 -23.24 -19.54
CA LYS A 452 18.38 -23.98 -20.25
C LYS A 452 17.80 -25.15 -21.04
N GLU A 453 16.85 -25.88 -20.44
CA GLU A 453 16.08 -26.96 -21.09
C GLU A 453 15.46 -26.47 -22.40
N ILE A 454 14.72 -25.36 -22.33
CA ILE A 454 14.04 -24.72 -23.46
C ILE A 454 15.04 -24.28 -24.55
N LYS A 455 16.19 -23.72 -24.16
CA LYS A 455 17.20 -23.30 -25.14
C LYS A 455 17.75 -24.51 -25.93
N ILE A 456 18.12 -25.59 -25.25
CA ILE A 456 18.69 -26.78 -25.89
C ILE A 456 17.72 -27.36 -26.93
N LEU A 457 16.44 -27.46 -26.60
CA LEU A 457 15.39 -27.92 -27.51
C LEU A 457 15.23 -27.04 -28.76
N SER A 458 15.49 -25.73 -28.64
CA SER A 458 15.38 -24.79 -29.77
C SER A 458 16.53 -24.86 -30.80
N GLU A 459 17.71 -25.36 -30.39
CA GLU A 459 18.95 -25.24 -31.15
C GLU A 459 19.22 -26.49 -32.04
N VAL A 460 18.57 -27.63 -31.75
CA VAL A 460 18.62 -28.88 -32.54
C VAL A 460 17.82 -28.78 -33.86
N GLY A 461 16.90 -27.82 -33.97
CA GLY A 461 15.89 -27.77 -35.04
C GLY A 461 16.31 -27.19 -36.41
N ARG A 462 17.60 -27.02 -36.71
CA ARG A 462 18.05 -26.41 -38.00
C ARG A 462 19.27 -27.12 -38.61
N VAL A 463 19.04 -27.80 -39.73
CA VAL A 463 20.10 -28.30 -40.64
C VAL A 463 19.91 -27.63 -42.01
N SER A 464 21.02 -27.22 -42.64
CA SER A 464 21.02 -26.37 -43.84
C SER A 464 20.95 -27.18 -45.14
N THR A 465 20.22 -26.65 -46.14
CA THR A 465 20.26 -27.14 -47.53
C THR A 465 20.94 -26.12 -48.45
N THR A 466 22.13 -26.46 -48.94
CA THR A 466 22.89 -25.65 -49.91
C THR A 466 22.47 -25.97 -51.35
N LYS A 467 22.29 -24.94 -52.18
CA LYS A 467 21.81 -25.08 -53.57
C LYS A 467 22.90 -25.58 -54.50
N PHE A 468 22.57 -26.53 -55.36
CA PHE A 468 23.40 -27.00 -56.47
C PHE A 468 22.80 -26.52 -57.79
N THR A 469 23.60 -26.03 -58.72
CA THR A 469 23.13 -25.43 -59.99
C THR A 469 23.79 -26.07 -61.20
N GLY A 470 23.13 -27.09 -61.75
CA GLY A 470 23.48 -27.72 -63.02
C GLY A 470 22.27 -28.47 -63.58
N ASN A 471 22.08 -28.43 -64.90
CA ASN A 471 20.96 -29.11 -65.54
C ASN A 471 21.27 -30.61 -65.65
N ILE A 472 20.73 -31.41 -64.73
CA ILE A 472 20.86 -32.86 -64.75
C ILE A 472 19.83 -33.43 -65.73
N THR A 473 20.31 -34.16 -66.73
CA THR A 473 19.45 -34.92 -67.66
C THR A 473 19.28 -36.34 -67.10
N ILE A 474 18.07 -36.66 -66.63
CA ILE A 474 17.67 -37.99 -66.16
C ILE A 474 16.92 -38.76 -67.27
N SER A 475 17.03 -40.09 -67.27
CA SER A 475 16.25 -40.95 -68.16
C SER A 475 14.76 -40.99 -67.76
N ASN A 476 13.89 -41.46 -68.67
CA ASN A 476 12.46 -41.60 -68.39
C ASN A 476 12.20 -42.63 -67.27
N GLU A 477 12.99 -43.70 -67.25
CA GLU A 477 12.93 -44.77 -66.24
C GLU A 477 13.35 -44.25 -64.86
N GLU A 478 14.40 -43.42 -64.78
CA GLU A 478 14.78 -42.73 -63.54
C GLU A 478 13.74 -41.70 -63.11
N PHE A 479 13.16 -40.96 -64.06
CA PHE A 479 12.13 -39.94 -63.80
C PHE A 479 10.85 -40.57 -63.23
N GLU A 480 10.36 -41.68 -63.81
CA GLU A 480 9.18 -42.38 -63.29
C GLU A 480 9.51 -43.16 -61.99
N SER A 481 10.73 -43.66 -61.80
CA SER A 481 11.17 -44.18 -60.49
C SER A 481 11.20 -43.09 -59.41
N LEU A 482 11.64 -41.87 -59.77
CA LEU A 482 11.65 -40.73 -58.87
C LEU A 482 10.23 -40.22 -58.59
N ARG A 483 9.34 -40.21 -59.59
CA ARG A 483 7.91 -39.94 -59.41
C ARG A 483 7.26 -40.94 -58.46
N GLY A 484 7.57 -42.23 -58.60
CA GLY A 484 7.10 -43.28 -57.68
C GLY A 484 7.50 -42.98 -56.24
N LYS A 485 8.78 -42.67 -56.00
CA LYS A 485 9.30 -42.30 -54.67
C LYS A 485 8.72 -41.01 -54.12
N VAL A 486 8.51 -39.99 -54.96
CA VAL A 486 7.81 -38.75 -54.56
C VAL A 486 6.40 -39.08 -54.09
N LYS A 487 5.66 -39.91 -54.83
CA LYS A 487 4.32 -40.33 -54.42
C LYS A 487 4.34 -41.19 -53.15
N GLU A 488 5.29 -42.10 -52.98
CA GLU A 488 5.46 -42.85 -51.73
C GLU A 488 5.74 -41.93 -50.53
N CYS A 489 6.47 -40.82 -50.75
CA CYS A 489 6.66 -39.78 -49.73
C CYS A 489 5.39 -38.96 -49.47
N GLU A 490 4.63 -38.57 -50.50
CA GLU A 490 3.33 -37.90 -50.36
C GLU A 490 2.34 -38.78 -49.59
N ASP A 491 2.19 -40.04 -49.98
CA ASP A 491 1.40 -41.10 -49.31
C ASP A 491 1.84 -41.32 -47.85
N LEU A 492 3.11 -41.09 -47.49
CA LEU A 492 3.63 -41.19 -46.12
C LEU A 492 3.37 -39.91 -45.31
N ILE A 493 3.47 -38.73 -45.94
CA ILE A 493 3.17 -37.44 -45.32
C ILE A 493 1.68 -37.37 -45.00
N GLU A 494 0.79 -37.69 -45.94
CA GLU A 494 -0.68 -37.69 -45.72
C GLU A 494 -1.07 -38.60 -44.56
N LYS A 495 -0.48 -39.80 -44.45
CA LYS A 495 -0.69 -40.71 -43.32
C LYS A 495 -0.19 -40.15 -41.98
N LYS A 496 0.87 -39.34 -41.99
CA LYS A 496 1.38 -38.66 -40.78
C LYS A 496 0.55 -37.44 -40.41
N GLU A 497 0.10 -36.65 -41.39
CA GLU A 497 -0.81 -35.54 -41.17
C GLU A 497 -2.16 -36.03 -40.62
N ALA A 498 -2.73 -37.10 -41.17
CA ALA A 498 -3.95 -37.72 -40.65
C ALA A 498 -3.82 -38.14 -39.18
N ALA A 499 -2.72 -38.81 -38.81
CA ALA A 499 -2.47 -39.21 -37.42
C ALA A 499 -2.27 -38.01 -36.47
N VAL A 500 -1.59 -36.95 -36.93
CA VAL A 500 -1.43 -35.70 -36.15
C VAL A 500 -2.77 -34.96 -36.01
N ILE A 501 -3.63 -34.98 -37.04
CA ILE A 501 -4.98 -34.41 -36.97
C ILE A 501 -5.85 -35.18 -35.97
N GLU A 502 -5.77 -36.51 -35.94
CA GLU A 502 -6.47 -37.35 -34.95
C GLU A 502 -5.99 -37.05 -33.52
N GLU A 503 -4.68 -36.96 -33.29
CA GLU A 503 -4.12 -36.59 -31.98
C GLU A 503 -4.54 -35.16 -31.56
N LEU A 504 -4.51 -34.19 -32.49
CA LEU A 504 -4.97 -32.82 -32.24
C LEU A 504 -6.47 -32.76 -31.89
N GLN A 505 -7.31 -33.55 -32.55
CA GLN A 505 -8.73 -33.68 -32.18
C GLN A 505 -8.89 -34.29 -30.78
N GLY A 506 -8.09 -35.31 -30.45
CA GLY A 506 -8.04 -35.90 -29.11
C GLY A 506 -7.52 -34.94 -28.02
N ILE A 507 -6.60 -34.03 -28.35
CA ILE A 507 -6.16 -32.93 -27.47
C ILE A 507 -7.28 -31.90 -27.29
N TYR A 508 -7.92 -31.47 -28.38
CA TYR A 508 -9.00 -30.48 -28.35
C TYR A 508 -10.22 -30.98 -27.55
N ALA A 509 -10.59 -32.25 -27.69
CA ALA A 509 -11.64 -32.89 -26.90
C ALA A 509 -11.32 -32.84 -25.38
N ARG A 510 -10.10 -33.28 -24.99
CA ARG A 510 -9.63 -33.24 -23.59
C ARG A 510 -9.56 -31.82 -23.03
N THR A 511 -9.13 -30.85 -23.84
CA THR A 511 -9.06 -29.43 -23.45
C THR A 511 -10.45 -28.85 -23.20
N ASN A 512 -11.43 -29.16 -24.05
CA ASN A 512 -12.81 -28.72 -23.86
C ASN A 512 -13.49 -29.40 -22.65
N GLU A 513 -13.16 -30.65 -22.35
CA GLU A 513 -13.62 -31.32 -21.13
C GLU A 513 -13.01 -30.70 -19.87
N ALA A 514 -11.71 -30.37 -19.89
CA ALA A 514 -11.03 -29.67 -18.81
C ALA A 514 -11.61 -28.27 -18.57
N ASN A 515 -11.85 -27.50 -19.64
CA ASN A 515 -12.47 -26.17 -19.56
C ASN A 515 -13.86 -26.22 -18.90
N ARG A 516 -14.71 -27.20 -19.27
CA ARG A 516 -16.03 -27.39 -18.63
C ARG A 516 -15.93 -27.75 -17.15
N LYS A 517 -14.91 -28.51 -16.74
CA LYS A 517 -14.65 -28.80 -15.32
C LYS A 517 -14.20 -27.55 -14.55
N VAL A 518 -13.37 -26.70 -15.16
CA VAL A 518 -12.98 -25.41 -14.58
C VAL A 518 -14.19 -24.48 -14.45
N GLU A 519 -15.02 -24.36 -15.49
CA GLU A 519 -16.25 -23.57 -15.49
C GLU A 519 -17.24 -24.02 -14.38
N ALA A 520 -17.45 -25.33 -14.24
CA ALA A 520 -18.28 -25.90 -13.16
C ALA A 520 -17.71 -25.61 -11.76
N ASN A 521 -16.38 -25.71 -11.59
CA ASN A 521 -15.71 -25.39 -10.32
C ASN A 521 -15.79 -23.89 -9.98
N LEU A 522 -15.66 -23.00 -10.96
CA LEU A 522 -15.82 -21.56 -10.76
C LEU A 522 -17.24 -21.23 -10.30
N LYS A 523 -18.26 -21.80 -10.95
CA LYS A 523 -19.66 -21.63 -10.54
C LYS A 523 -19.93 -22.15 -9.13
N ALA A 524 -19.34 -23.28 -8.72
CA ALA A 524 -19.44 -23.78 -7.35
C ALA A 524 -18.72 -22.88 -6.33
N ILE A 525 -17.62 -22.22 -6.72
CA ILE A 525 -16.93 -21.21 -5.89
C ILE A 525 -17.77 -19.93 -5.73
N GLU A 526 -18.50 -19.52 -6.78
CA GLU A 526 -19.42 -18.38 -6.71
C GLU A 526 -20.66 -18.69 -5.83
N GLU A 527 -21.26 -19.87 -6.00
CA GLU A 527 -22.38 -20.34 -5.16
C GLU A 527 -21.99 -20.47 -3.68
N THR A 528 -20.81 -21.02 -3.39
CA THR A 528 -20.32 -21.11 -2.00
C THR A 528 -19.96 -19.74 -1.42
N LYS A 529 -19.39 -18.82 -2.18
CA LYS A 529 -19.18 -17.43 -1.75
C LYS A 529 -20.50 -16.75 -1.37
N ALA A 530 -21.49 -16.78 -2.26
CA ALA A 530 -22.81 -16.21 -1.99
C ALA A 530 -23.46 -16.82 -0.73
N ALA A 531 -23.33 -18.13 -0.52
CA ALA A 531 -23.79 -18.79 0.70
C ALA A 531 -23.02 -18.30 1.95
N THR A 532 -21.71 -18.09 1.88
CA THR A 532 -20.92 -17.54 3.00
C THR A 532 -21.25 -16.07 3.30
N GLU A 533 -21.52 -15.25 2.29
CA GLU A 533 -21.94 -13.84 2.48
C GLU A 533 -23.30 -13.74 3.17
N VAL A 534 -24.28 -14.57 2.75
CA VAL A 534 -25.59 -14.66 3.42
C VAL A 534 -25.47 -15.18 4.86
N ALA A 535 -24.61 -16.19 5.10
CA ALA A 535 -24.37 -16.71 6.44
C ALA A 535 -23.68 -15.68 7.36
N LEU A 536 -22.71 -14.92 6.84
CA LEU A 536 -22.02 -13.84 7.54
C LEU A 536 -22.99 -12.72 7.90
N TRP A 537 -23.79 -12.23 6.95
CA TRP A 537 -24.80 -11.20 7.21
C TRP A 537 -25.83 -11.67 8.25
N SER A 538 -26.28 -12.93 8.18
CA SER A 538 -27.17 -13.51 9.19
C SER A 538 -26.52 -13.54 10.59
N ALA A 539 -25.22 -13.84 10.70
CA ALA A 539 -24.49 -13.79 11.95
C ALA A 539 -24.27 -12.35 12.48
N GLU A 540 -24.06 -11.37 11.61
CA GLU A 540 -24.00 -9.94 11.96
C GLU A 540 -25.36 -9.44 12.47
N MET A 541 -26.46 -9.87 11.85
CA MET A 541 -27.81 -9.54 12.33
C MET A 541 -28.12 -10.24 13.67
N ALA A 542 -27.71 -11.50 13.85
CA ALA A 542 -27.89 -12.23 15.11
C ALA A 542 -27.06 -11.63 16.27
N THR A 543 -25.81 -11.20 16.01
CA THR A 543 -24.98 -10.52 17.02
C THR A 543 -25.51 -9.11 17.33
N SER A 544 -25.98 -8.37 16.33
CA SER A 544 -26.65 -7.07 16.54
C SER A 544 -27.93 -7.21 17.37
N ALA A 545 -28.76 -8.21 17.08
CA ALA A 545 -29.96 -8.52 17.86
C ALA A 545 -29.62 -8.94 19.29
N LYS A 546 -28.59 -9.77 19.49
CA LYS A 546 -28.07 -10.13 20.82
C LYS A 546 -27.66 -8.88 21.61
N ILE A 547 -26.89 -7.97 21.01
CA ILE A 547 -26.46 -6.72 21.66
C ILE A 547 -27.65 -5.83 22.03
N ALA A 548 -28.69 -5.76 21.18
CA ALA A 548 -29.92 -5.04 21.50
C ALA A 548 -30.65 -5.65 22.72
N ILE A 549 -30.76 -6.99 22.78
CA ILE A 549 -31.37 -7.71 23.91
C ILE A 549 -30.55 -7.53 25.20
N GLU A 550 -29.22 -7.64 25.14
CA GLU A 550 -28.36 -7.41 26.32
C GLU A 550 -28.44 -5.97 26.84
N ASN A 551 -28.69 -4.99 25.96
CA ASN A 551 -28.91 -3.59 26.35
C ASN A 551 -30.31 -3.32 26.91
N GLU A 552 -31.37 -3.96 26.42
CA GLU A 552 -32.68 -3.99 27.07
C GLU A 552 -32.57 -4.59 28.47
N LEU A 553 -32.00 -5.80 28.58
CA LEU A 553 -31.92 -6.54 29.84
C LEU A 553 -31.10 -5.77 30.89
N ARG A 554 -30.03 -5.08 30.47
CA ARG A 554 -29.27 -4.15 31.33
C ARG A 554 -30.10 -2.95 31.80
N ARG A 555 -30.97 -2.39 30.96
CA ARG A 555 -31.88 -1.29 31.32
C ARG A 555 -32.99 -1.76 32.26
N CYS A 556 -33.58 -2.93 32.04
CA CYS A 556 -34.53 -3.54 32.97
C CYS A 556 -33.90 -3.77 34.36
N LEU A 557 -32.70 -4.36 34.43
CA LEU A 557 -31.96 -4.56 35.68
C LEU A 557 -31.53 -3.24 36.37
N GLN A 558 -31.48 -2.12 35.65
CA GLN A 558 -31.25 -0.79 36.22
C GLN A 558 -32.56 -0.19 36.76
N GLN A 559 -33.69 -0.38 36.07
CA GLN A 559 -35.01 0.05 36.54
C GLN A 559 -35.47 -0.74 37.78
N GLU A 560 -35.25 -2.06 37.79
CA GLU A 560 -35.51 -2.96 38.94
C GLU A 560 -34.59 -2.69 40.15
N LYS A 561 -33.48 -1.95 39.96
CA LYS A 561 -32.64 -1.42 41.04
C LYS A 561 -33.02 0.00 41.48
N MET A 562 -33.90 0.67 40.75
CA MET A 562 -34.47 1.99 41.08
C MET A 562 -35.90 1.89 41.65
N VAL A 563 -36.54 0.73 41.47
CA VAL A 563 -37.89 0.37 41.93
C VAL A 563 -37.75 -1.08 42.41
N VAL A 564 -37.66 -1.39 43.71
CA VAL A 564 -38.77 -1.42 44.69
C VAL A 564 -38.21 -1.31 46.13
N PRO A 565 -38.88 -0.59 47.06
CA PRO A 565 -39.24 -1.23 48.33
C PRO A 565 -40.71 -0.97 48.75
N ASN A 566 -41.64 -1.76 48.22
CA ASN A 566 -42.97 -2.02 48.79
C ASN A 566 -43.72 -3.12 48.00
N ALA A 567 -44.32 -4.06 48.73
CA ALA A 567 -45.27 -5.09 48.29
C ALA A 567 -44.79 -6.11 47.22
N SER A 568 -45.34 -7.33 47.13
CA SER A 568 -45.79 -8.32 48.14
C SER A 568 -46.32 -9.54 47.37
N PHE A 569 -46.03 -10.75 47.85
CA PHE A 569 -46.80 -12.00 47.64
C PHE A 569 -47.71 -12.13 46.40
N GLN A 570 -47.39 -13.07 45.50
CA GLN A 570 -48.33 -14.16 45.21
C GLN A 570 -47.64 -15.41 44.65
N ILE A 571 -48.19 -16.56 45.04
CA ILE A 571 -47.83 -17.92 44.58
C ILE A 571 -48.98 -18.39 43.71
N LEU A 572 -48.71 -18.94 42.51
CA LEU A 572 -49.57 -20.00 41.95
C LEU A 572 -48.91 -20.77 40.78
N ASP A 573 -48.88 -22.10 40.95
CA ASP A 573 -49.08 -23.21 40.01
C ASP A 573 -48.38 -23.32 38.64
N HIS A 574 -47.75 -24.48 38.46
CA HIS A 574 -47.53 -25.18 37.18
C HIS A 574 -48.86 -25.52 36.49
N PRO A 575 -48.85 -25.73 35.16
CA PRO A 575 -49.12 -27.11 34.72
C PRO A 575 -48.18 -27.62 33.61
N ASP A 576 -48.15 -28.94 33.46
CA ASP A 576 -47.55 -29.67 32.34
C ASP A 576 -48.45 -29.69 31.08
N ASN A 577 -47.92 -30.35 30.02
CA ASN A 577 -48.47 -30.61 28.68
C ASN A 577 -48.08 -29.58 27.59
N SER A 578 -47.87 -29.97 26.32
CA SER A 578 -48.08 -31.28 25.66
C SER A 578 -47.01 -31.58 24.60
N SER A 579 -46.64 -32.85 24.45
CA SER A 579 -45.88 -33.35 23.29
C SER A 579 -46.71 -33.34 22.01
N THR A 580 -46.10 -32.98 20.86
CA THR A 580 -46.50 -33.54 19.55
C THR A 580 -45.39 -33.36 18.50
N PRO A 581 -44.94 -34.40 17.81
CA PRO A 581 -44.11 -34.27 16.61
C PRO A 581 -44.98 -34.14 15.36
N ILE A 582 -44.53 -33.37 14.37
CA ILE A 582 -45.06 -33.40 13.00
C ILE A 582 -43.89 -33.63 12.05
N SER A 583 -44.14 -34.48 11.04
CA SER A 583 -43.18 -34.92 10.03
C SER A 583 -43.69 -34.54 8.63
N THR A 584 -42.85 -34.72 7.61
CA THR A 584 -43.08 -34.39 6.18
C THR A 584 -43.27 -32.90 5.86
N ILE A 585 -42.78 -32.38 4.73
CA ILE A 585 -42.12 -33.02 3.57
C ILE A 585 -40.69 -32.50 3.45
#